data_AF-L8FTY1-F1
#
_entry.id   AF-L8FTY1-F1
#
_cell.length_a   1.000
_cell.length_b   1.000
_cell.length_c   1.000
_cell.angle_alpha   90.00
_cell.angle_beta   90.00
_cell.angle_gamma   90.00
#
_symmetry.space_group_name_H-M   'P 1'
#
loop_
_entity.id
_entity.type
_entity.pdbx_description
1 polymer ?
#
loop_
_entity_poly.entity_id
_entity_poly.type
_entity_poly.pdbx_seq_one_letter_code
_entity_poly.pdbx_strand_id
1 'polypeptide(L)'
;PTLPEPVSQSIPTVKVAKAIGWPEGGKPTAGQDLAVGAFAGGLDHPRWLYVLPNGDVLVAETNKPEGSGGKSGIAGWVMGKVMSYAGAGVPSADRITLLRDDNGDGVAETRTVFLSGLHSPFGMALVGQDFYVANADAILRFPYKEGETEIKEPGVK
;
A
#
# COMPACT_ATOMS: atom_id res chain seq x y z
N PRO A 1 30.25 3.99 -8.34
CA PRO A 1 29.80 3.73 -9.72
C PRO A 1 29.63 5.06 -10.45
N THR A 2 30.27 5.22 -11.62
CA THR A 2 30.11 6.42 -12.45
C THR A 2 28.77 6.31 -13.18
N LEU A 3 27.86 7.26 -12.94
CA LEU A 3 26.58 7.29 -13.64
C LEU A 3 26.80 7.72 -15.10
N PRO A 4 26.07 7.15 -16.07
CA PRO A 4 26.11 7.62 -17.46
C PRO A 4 25.61 9.06 -17.55
N GLU A 5 26.10 9.82 -18.54
CA GLU A 5 25.65 11.19 -18.76
C GLU A 5 24.15 11.25 -19.12
N PRO A 6 23.40 12.26 -18.62
CA PRO A 6 21.99 12.43 -18.95
C PRO A 6 21.76 12.65 -20.45
N VAL A 7 20.76 11.97 -21.02
CA VAL A 7 20.34 12.18 -22.42
C VAL A 7 19.14 13.12 -22.45
N SER A 8 19.32 14.33 -23.00
CA SER A 8 18.23 15.29 -23.20
C SER A 8 17.43 14.96 -24.47
N GLN A 9 16.14 14.65 -24.32
CA GLN A 9 15.22 14.41 -25.43
C GLN A 9 13.94 15.23 -25.26
N SER A 10 13.39 15.74 -26.36
CA SER A 10 12.12 16.50 -26.38
C SER A 10 10.90 15.62 -26.12
N ILE A 11 11.00 14.32 -26.42
CA ILE A 11 9.99 13.31 -26.12
C ILE A 11 10.62 12.32 -25.12
N PRO A 12 10.07 12.18 -23.91
CA PRO A 12 10.62 11.28 -22.90
C PRO A 12 10.37 9.82 -23.29
N THR A 13 11.39 8.98 -23.13
CA THR A 13 11.22 7.53 -23.18
C THR A 13 10.66 7.06 -21.83
N VAL A 14 9.42 6.59 -21.80
CA VAL A 14 8.81 6.03 -20.59
C VAL A 14 8.82 4.51 -20.68
N LYS A 15 9.64 3.84 -19.87
CA LYS A 15 9.61 2.38 -19.71
C LYS A 15 8.80 2.01 -18.47
N VAL A 16 7.48 2.00 -18.60
CA VAL A 16 6.63 1.42 -17.54
C VAL A 16 6.62 -0.09 -17.70
N ALA A 17 7.15 -0.80 -16.70
CA ALA A 17 7.00 -2.24 -16.63
C ALA A 17 5.52 -2.56 -16.38
N LYS A 18 4.93 -3.42 -17.21
CA LYS A 18 3.61 -3.98 -16.92
C LYS A 18 3.74 -4.85 -15.68
N ALA A 19 2.96 -4.57 -14.64
CA ALA A 19 2.84 -5.50 -13.53
C ALA A 19 2.18 -6.79 -14.05
N ILE A 20 2.94 -7.88 -14.07
CA ILE A 20 2.43 -9.22 -14.34
C ILE A 20 2.41 -9.90 -12.98
N GLY A 21 1.21 -10.27 -12.51
CA GLY A 21 1.06 -11.04 -11.28
C GLY A 21 1.78 -12.39 -11.37
N TRP A 22 1.88 -13.11 -10.26
CA TRP A 22 2.42 -14.46 -10.30
C TRP A 22 1.50 -15.36 -11.14
N PRO A 23 2.05 -16.27 -11.96
CA PRO A 23 1.22 -17.29 -12.60
C PRO A 23 0.57 -18.17 -11.52
N GLU A 24 -0.46 -18.93 -11.88
CA GLU A 24 -1.10 -19.87 -10.95
C GLU A 24 -0.05 -20.85 -10.37
N GLY A 25 0.00 -20.95 -9.04
CA GLY A 25 1.03 -21.73 -8.33
C GLY A 25 2.45 -21.14 -8.39
N GLY A 26 2.64 -20.00 -9.06
CA GLY A 26 3.92 -19.32 -9.19
C GLY A 26 4.29 -18.53 -7.94
N LYS A 27 5.59 -18.46 -7.66
CA LYS A 27 6.17 -17.61 -6.61
C LYS A 27 7.64 -17.29 -6.91
N PRO A 28 8.21 -16.21 -6.34
CA PRO A 28 9.62 -15.90 -6.47
C PRO A 28 10.50 -17.04 -5.95
N THR A 29 11.68 -17.19 -6.55
CA THR A 29 12.73 -18.08 -6.03
C THR A 29 13.26 -17.49 -4.72
N ALA A 30 13.12 -18.24 -3.64
CA ALA A 30 13.67 -17.86 -2.34
C ALA A 30 15.20 -17.99 -2.35
N GLY A 31 15.86 -17.23 -1.48
CA GLY A 31 17.28 -17.45 -1.19
C GLY A 31 17.52 -18.82 -0.53
N GLN A 32 18.80 -19.20 -0.41
CA GLN A 32 19.17 -20.42 0.28
C GLN A 32 18.63 -20.41 1.72
N ASP A 33 18.04 -21.53 2.16
CA ASP A 33 17.42 -21.72 3.47
C ASP A 33 16.25 -20.76 3.79
N LEU A 34 15.65 -20.12 2.76
CA LEU A 34 14.46 -19.28 2.88
C LEU A 34 13.27 -19.90 2.15
N ALA A 35 12.07 -19.51 2.58
CA ALA A 35 10.83 -19.80 1.88
C ALA A 35 10.12 -18.49 1.51
N VAL A 36 9.47 -18.48 0.35
CA VAL A 36 8.54 -17.42 -0.07
C VAL A 36 7.16 -18.04 -0.21
N GLY A 37 6.14 -17.34 0.27
CA GLY A 37 4.73 -17.68 0.15
C GLY A 37 3.89 -16.43 -0.03
N ALA A 38 2.71 -16.56 -0.63
CA ALA A 38 1.74 -15.48 -0.67
C ALA A 38 0.97 -15.46 0.65
N PHE A 39 1.23 -14.45 1.49
CA PHE A 39 0.51 -14.29 2.75
C PHE A 39 -0.95 -13.88 2.54
N ALA A 40 -1.20 -12.97 1.60
CA ALA A 40 -2.53 -12.55 1.17
C ALA A 40 -2.50 -12.04 -0.27
N GLY A 41 -3.65 -12.05 -0.94
CA GLY A 41 -3.85 -11.51 -2.29
C GLY A 41 -5.12 -10.66 -2.41
N GLY A 42 -5.34 -10.07 -3.58
CA GLY A 42 -6.54 -9.26 -3.83
C GLY A 42 -6.62 -7.98 -3.02
N LEU A 43 -5.45 -7.39 -2.71
CA LEU A 43 -5.31 -6.09 -2.07
C LEU A 43 -5.35 -4.99 -3.13
N ASP A 44 -5.96 -3.87 -2.79
CA ASP A 44 -6.10 -2.66 -3.58
C ASP A 44 -4.91 -1.73 -3.30
N HIS A 45 -3.96 -1.74 -4.24
CA HIS A 45 -2.77 -0.88 -4.20
C HIS A 45 -2.04 -0.88 -2.83
N PRO A 46 -1.64 -2.05 -2.31
CA PRO A 46 -0.97 -2.13 -1.02
C PRO A 46 0.40 -1.43 -1.07
N ARG A 47 0.70 -0.59 -0.07
CA ARG A 47 1.94 0.21 -0.03
C ARG A 47 2.80 0.02 1.21
N TRP A 48 2.17 -0.10 2.38
CA TRP A 48 2.85 -0.18 3.66
C TRP A 48 2.31 -1.35 4.47
N LEU A 49 3.21 -2.04 5.17
CA LEU A 49 2.89 -3.15 6.06
C LEU A 49 3.34 -2.79 7.47
N TYR A 50 2.54 -3.14 8.48
CA TYR A 50 2.89 -2.96 9.88
C TYR A 50 2.39 -4.16 10.70
N VAL A 51 3.28 -4.79 11.48
CA VAL A 51 2.94 -5.94 12.31
C VAL A 51 2.64 -5.47 13.73
N LEU A 52 1.44 -5.77 14.22
CA LEU A 52 1.02 -5.50 15.59
C LEU A 52 1.64 -6.51 16.58
N PRO A 53 1.70 -6.19 17.89
CA PRO A 53 2.29 -7.09 18.89
C PRO A 53 1.67 -8.49 18.96
N ASN A 54 0.39 -8.61 18.61
CA ASN A 54 -0.34 -9.87 18.58
C ASN A 54 -0.13 -10.68 17.28
N GLY A 55 0.68 -10.19 16.33
CA GLY A 55 0.98 -10.86 15.06
C GLY A 55 0.11 -10.42 13.88
N ASP A 56 -0.92 -9.60 14.11
CA ASP A 56 -1.75 -9.09 13.02
C ASP A 56 -0.93 -8.21 12.07
N VAL A 57 -1.15 -8.38 10.77
CA VAL A 57 -0.49 -7.59 9.73
C VAL A 57 -1.47 -6.55 9.19
N LEU A 58 -1.14 -5.28 9.41
CA LEU A 58 -1.87 -4.15 8.85
C LEU A 58 -1.30 -3.78 7.48
N VAL A 59 -2.18 -3.51 6.53
CA VAL A 59 -1.85 -3.12 5.16
C VAL A 59 -2.50 -1.79 4.83
N ALA A 60 -1.70 -0.78 4.46
CA ALA A 60 -2.23 0.45 3.87
C ALA A 60 -2.59 0.20 2.40
N GLU A 61 -3.90 0.20 2.10
CA GLU A 61 -4.45 0.15 0.75
C GLU A 61 -4.72 1.60 0.31
N THR A 62 -3.89 2.12 -0.60
CA THR A 62 -3.81 3.56 -0.84
C THR A 62 -3.40 3.91 -2.27
N ASN A 63 -3.86 5.08 -2.74
CA ASN A 63 -3.37 5.72 -3.95
C ASN A 63 -3.15 7.21 -3.70
N LYS A 64 -2.74 7.97 -4.73
CA LYS A 64 -2.56 9.41 -4.62
C LYS A 64 -3.87 10.13 -4.22
N PRO A 65 -3.80 11.26 -3.48
CA PRO A 65 -4.99 12.07 -3.21
C PRO A 65 -5.69 12.52 -4.49
N GLU A 66 -7.02 12.59 -4.46
CA GLU A 66 -7.78 13.15 -5.58
C GLU A 66 -7.37 14.61 -5.85
N GLY A 67 -7.26 14.98 -7.13
CA GLY A 67 -6.79 16.31 -7.53
C GLY A 67 -5.30 16.58 -7.32
N SER A 68 -4.54 15.67 -6.70
CA SER A 68 -3.08 15.79 -6.59
C SER A 68 -2.39 15.34 -7.90
N GLY A 69 -1.71 16.28 -8.55
CA GLY A 69 -0.86 16.03 -9.71
C GLY A 69 -1.61 15.95 -11.04
N GLY A 70 -1.53 17.04 -11.80
CA GLY A 70 -1.87 17.08 -13.21
C GLY A 70 -1.21 18.26 -13.90
N LYS A 71 -0.38 18.00 -14.91
CA LYS A 71 -0.11 19.00 -15.96
C LYS A 71 -1.38 19.10 -16.81
N SER A 72 -1.84 20.30 -17.15
CA SER A 72 -3.01 20.48 -18.02
C SER A 72 -2.70 20.13 -19.48
N GLY A 73 -3.73 19.83 -20.28
CA GLY A 73 -3.61 19.59 -21.73
C GLY A 73 -3.10 18.20 -22.11
N ILE A 74 -2.54 18.08 -23.33
CA ILE A 74 -2.14 16.80 -23.94
C ILE A 74 -1.11 16.05 -23.07
N ALA A 75 -0.19 16.78 -22.42
CA ALA A 75 0.78 16.20 -21.51
C ALA A 75 0.12 15.52 -20.29
N GLY A 76 -0.94 16.13 -19.76
CA GLY A 76 -1.76 15.54 -18.70
C GLY A 76 -2.49 14.29 -19.14
N TRP A 77 -3.05 14.29 -20.35
CA TRP A 77 -3.72 13.13 -20.93
C TRP A 77 -2.77 11.95 -21.13
N VAL A 78 -1.55 12.19 -21.65
CA VAL A 78 -0.52 11.16 -21.80
C VAL A 78 -0.09 10.63 -20.42
N MET A 79 0.16 11.53 -19.45
CA MET A 79 0.53 11.14 -18.09
C MET A 79 -0.57 10.31 -17.41
N GLY A 80 -1.84 10.67 -17.57
CA GLY A 80 -2.98 9.91 -17.06
C GLY A 80 -3.06 8.50 -17.63
N LYS A 81 -2.85 8.34 -18.96
CA LYS A 81 -2.80 7.02 -19.59
C LYS A 81 -1.64 6.15 -19.06
N VAL A 82 -0.46 6.74 -18.86
CA VAL A 82 0.70 6.04 -18.31
C VAL A 82 0.44 5.59 -16.87
N MET A 83 -0.14 6.46 -16.02
CA MET A 83 -0.46 6.12 -14.63
C MET A 83 -1.56 5.07 -14.52
N SER A 84 -2.58 5.14 -15.38
CA SER A 84 -3.62 4.10 -15.49
C SER A 84 -3.02 2.75 -15.90
N TYR A 85 -2.12 2.75 -16.89
CA TYR A 85 -1.39 1.54 -17.28
C TYR A 85 -0.52 0.96 -16.15
N ALA A 86 0.02 1.83 -15.28
CA ALA A 86 0.80 1.44 -14.11
C ALA A 86 -0.05 1.02 -12.89
N GLY A 87 -1.38 1.05 -12.97
CA GLY A 87 -2.28 0.72 -11.84
C GLY A 87 -2.50 1.87 -10.84
N ALA A 88 -1.97 3.07 -11.11
CA ALA A 88 -2.07 4.25 -10.25
C ALA A 88 -3.14 5.26 -10.71
N GLY A 89 -4.11 4.82 -11.51
CA GLY A 89 -5.15 5.67 -12.09
C GLY A 89 -6.52 5.61 -11.39
N VAL A 90 -6.69 4.72 -10.41
CA VAL A 90 -7.95 4.53 -9.66
C VAL A 90 -7.96 5.38 -8.37
N PRO A 91 -9.13 5.71 -7.82
CA PRO A 91 -9.23 6.35 -6.50
C PRO A 91 -8.47 5.57 -5.43
N SER A 92 -8.04 6.26 -4.38
CA SER A 92 -7.44 5.62 -3.21
C SER A 92 -8.51 4.81 -2.47
N ALA A 93 -8.14 3.61 -2.01
CA ALA A 93 -9.00 2.80 -1.15
C ALA A 93 -9.18 3.43 0.24
N ASP A 94 -8.23 4.27 0.66
CA ASP A 94 -8.29 5.08 1.89
C ASP A 94 -8.66 4.27 3.14
N ARG A 95 -8.02 3.10 3.27
CA ARG A 95 -8.23 2.17 4.37
C ARG A 95 -6.95 1.48 4.81
N ILE A 96 -6.95 1.02 6.05
CA ILE A 96 -6.04 0.00 6.56
C ILE A 96 -6.80 -1.32 6.64
N THR A 97 -6.26 -2.37 6.05
CA THR A 97 -6.77 -3.73 6.18
C THR A 97 -5.94 -4.52 7.17
N LEU A 98 -6.60 -5.25 8.06
CA LEU A 98 -5.97 -6.21 8.96
C LEU A 98 -6.03 -7.60 8.33
N LEU A 99 -4.91 -8.31 8.42
CA LEU A 99 -4.72 -9.68 8.01
C LEU A 99 -4.24 -10.48 9.22
N ARG A 100 -4.88 -11.61 9.51
CA ARG A 100 -4.48 -12.50 10.61
C ARG A 100 -4.32 -13.92 10.08
N ASP A 101 -3.19 -14.52 10.46
CA ASP A 101 -2.87 -15.94 10.32
C ASP A 101 -3.10 -16.60 11.69
N ASP A 102 -4.21 -17.32 11.81
CA ASP A 102 -4.65 -17.96 13.05
C ASP A 102 -3.98 -19.33 13.27
N ASN A 103 -3.50 -19.97 12.19
CA ASN A 103 -2.99 -21.34 12.23
C ASN A 103 -1.44 -21.42 12.17
N GLY A 104 -0.77 -20.31 11.86
CA GLY A 104 0.67 -20.16 11.76
C GLY A 104 1.30 -20.75 10.49
N ASP A 105 0.53 -20.97 9.42
CA ASP A 105 1.00 -21.57 8.17
C ASP A 105 1.59 -20.55 7.18
N GLY A 106 1.53 -19.26 7.50
CA GLY A 106 2.03 -18.18 6.66
C GLY A 106 1.02 -17.72 5.60
N VAL A 107 -0.27 -18.01 5.78
CA VAL A 107 -1.38 -17.49 4.97
C VAL A 107 -2.42 -16.87 5.91
N ALA A 108 -2.91 -15.67 5.58
CA ALA A 108 -3.94 -15.04 6.39
C ALA A 108 -5.33 -15.66 6.12
N GLU A 109 -5.98 -16.20 7.16
CA GLU A 109 -7.38 -16.64 7.09
C GLU A 109 -8.35 -15.49 7.22
N THR A 110 -8.02 -14.51 8.06
CA THR A 110 -8.93 -13.41 8.38
C THR A 110 -8.48 -12.14 7.69
N ARG A 111 -9.43 -11.46 7.05
CA ARG A 111 -9.27 -10.13 6.44
C ARG A 111 -10.41 -9.21 6.88
N THR A 112 -10.08 -8.09 7.52
CA THR A 112 -11.05 -7.06 7.90
C THR A 112 -10.58 -5.66 7.51
N VAL A 113 -11.53 -4.74 7.39
CA VAL A 113 -11.19 -3.31 7.32
C VAL A 113 -10.93 -2.86 8.75
N PHE A 114 -9.66 -2.58 9.07
CA PHE A 114 -9.24 -2.16 10.40
C PHE A 114 -9.59 -0.69 10.65
N LEU A 115 -9.34 0.15 9.65
CA LEU A 115 -9.65 1.58 9.64
C LEU A 115 -10.07 1.99 8.23
N SER A 116 -11.01 2.91 8.12
CA SER A 116 -11.49 3.45 6.85
C SER A 116 -11.68 4.97 6.92
N GLY A 117 -11.95 5.61 5.78
CA GLY A 117 -12.16 7.06 5.73
C GLY A 117 -10.89 7.85 5.97
N LEU A 118 -9.74 7.27 5.59
CA LEU A 118 -8.43 7.92 5.68
C LEU A 118 -8.19 8.81 4.45
N HIS A 119 -7.02 9.44 4.40
CA HIS A 119 -6.66 10.30 3.27
C HIS A 119 -5.27 9.93 2.74
N SER A 120 -5.25 9.04 1.75
CA SER A 120 -4.05 8.47 1.15
C SER A 120 -3.04 8.00 2.20
N PRO A 121 -3.42 7.05 3.08
CA PRO A 121 -2.61 6.64 4.22
C PRO A 121 -1.37 5.88 3.78
N PHE A 122 -0.24 6.08 4.47
CA PHE A 122 0.99 5.35 4.19
C PHE A 122 1.62 4.76 5.45
N GLY A 123 2.35 5.57 6.23
CA GLY A 123 3.05 5.09 7.42
C GLY A 123 2.10 4.78 8.58
N MET A 124 2.40 3.72 9.34
CA MET A 124 1.64 3.32 10.53
C MET A 124 2.60 2.97 11.68
N ALA A 125 2.19 3.26 12.92
CA ALA A 125 2.93 2.86 14.11
C ALA A 125 2.00 2.74 15.33
N LEU A 126 2.24 1.73 16.18
CA LEU A 126 1.62 1.63 17.50
C LEU A 126 2.64 2.08 18.56
N VAL A 127 2.26 3.05 19.39
CA VAL A 127 3.08 3.53 20.52
C VAL A 127 2.22 3.45 21.79
N GLY A 128 2.52 2.48 22.65
CA GLY A 128 1.67 2.19 23.81
C GLY A 128 0.27 1.73 23.34
N GLN A 129 -0.76 2.51 23.67
CA GLN A 129 -2.14 2.27 23.26
C GLN A 129 -2.60 3.22 22.14
N ASP A 130 -1.68 4.03 21.60
CA ASP A 130 -1.99 5.01 20.57
C ASP A 130 -1.49 4.50 19.21
N PHE A 131 -2.42 4.25 18.29
CA PHE A 131 -2.14 3.86 16.91
C PHE A 131 -2.12 5.08 16.01
N TYR A 132 -1.01 5.29 15.29
CA TYR A 132 -0.77 6.44 14.43
C TYR A 132 -0.85 6.02 12.97
N VAL A 133 -1.52 6.85 12.17
CA VAL A 133 -1.57 6.73 10.70
C VAL A 133 -1.14 8.05 10.08
N ALA A 134 -0.15 7.99 9.19
CA ALA A 134 0.26 9.12 8.38
C ALA A 134 -0.62 9.19 7.12
N ASN A 135 -1.59 10.09 7.13
CA ASN A 135 -2.30 10.53 5.94
C ASN A 135 -1.44 11.52 5.15
N ALA A 136 -1.81 11.76 3.89
CA ALA A 136 -1.16 12.78 3.08
C ALA A 136 -1.33 14.21 3.62
N ASP A 137 -2.36 14.47 4.44
CA ASP A 137 -2.69 15.80 4.98
C ASP A 137 -2.44 15.96 6.49
N ALA A 138 -2.23 14.86 7.22
CA ALA A 138 -2.05 14.87 8.68
C ALA A 138 -1.49 13.54 9.20
N ILE A 139 -0.96 13.56 10.43
CA ILE A 139 -0.82 12.35 11.23
C ILE A 139 -2.06 12.25 12.11
N LEU A 140 -2.77 11.14 12.03
CA LEU A 140 -3.92 10.85 12.86
C LEU A 140 -3.53 9.85 13.95
N ARG A 141 -4.09 10.04 15.14
CA ARG A 141 -3.95 9.13 16.27
C ARG A 141 -5.31 8.52 16.59
N PHE A 142 -5.32 7.22 16.84
CA PHE A 142 -6.47 6.44 17.22
C PHE A 142 -6.17 5.69 18.52
N PRO A 143 -7.13 5.57 19.45
CA PRO A 143 -6.99 4.61 20.54
C PRO A 143 -6.97 3.19 19.95
N TYR A 144 -6.13 2.34 20.52
CA TYR A 144 -6.05 0.93 20.14
C TYR A 144 -6.03 0.05 21.38
N LYS A 145 -6.84 -1.01 21.33
CA LYS A 145 -6.78 -2.10 22.30
C LYS A 145 -6.21 -3.36 21.63
N GLU A 146 -5.30 -4.04 22.31
CA GLU A 146 -4.72 -5.28 21.81
C GLU A 146 -5.81 -6.31 21.45
N GLY A 147 -5.67 -6.89 20.25
CA GLY A 147 -6.60 -7.87 19.69
C GLY A 147 -7.81 -7.26 18.95
N GLU A 148 -7.98 -5.94 18.99
CA GLU A 148 -9.02 -5.24 18.22
C GLU A 148 -8.81 -5.43 16.71
N THR A 149 -9.90 -5.73 16.00
CA THR A 149 -9.87 -6.02 14.55
C THR A 149 -10.48 -4.91 13.69
N GLU A 150 -10.99 -3.86 14.32
CA GLU A 150 -11.62 -2.68 13.71
C GLU A 150 -11.63 -1.54 14.73
N ILE A 151 -11.19 -0.34 14.34
CA ILE A 151 -11.29 0.89 15.12
C ILE A 151 -12.42 1.75 14.53
N LYS A 152 -13.34 2.23 15.37
CA LYS A 152 -14.48 3.07 14.96
C LYS A 152 -14.39 4.50 15.46
N GLU A 153 -13.51 4.72 16.41
CA GLU A 153 -13.24 6.00 17.02
C GLU A 153 -12.67 6.96 15.98
N PRO A 154 -13.13 8.23 15.96
CA PRO A 154 -12.56 9.23 15.07
C PRO A 154 -11.10 9.49 15.47
N GLY A 155 -10.25 9.62 14.45
CA GLY A 155 -8.85 9.99 14.65
C GLY A 155 -8.71 11.42 15.15
N VAL A 156 -7.72 11.67 16.00
CA VAL A 156 -7.34 13.01 16.46
C VAL A 156 -6.01 13.43 15.85
N LYS A 157 -5.91 14.71 15.45
CA LYS A 157 -4.67 15.32 14.92
C LYS A 157 -3.73 15.73 16.05
#